data_AF-A0A354P0U9-F1
#
_entry.id   AF-A0A354P0U9-F1
#
_cell.length_a   1.000
_cell.length_b   1.000
_cell.length_c   1.000
_cell.angle_alpha   90.00
_cell.angle_beta   90.00
_cell.angle_gamma   90.00
#
_symmetry.space_group_name_H-M   'P 1'
#
loop_
_entity.id
_entity.type
_entity.pdbx_description
1 polymer ?
#
loop_
_entity_poly.entity_id
_entity_poly.type
_entity_poly.pdbx_seq_one_letter_code
_entity_poly.pdbx_strand_id
1 'polypeptide(L)'
;GWHTGKEWIDGGTLNERINFAVNEIGDAGKPGIQDIINRLGAHGGSVSPEEFTDKALDLVGPLPVDDKTHAALMEYAESVGSLDFSSDEAREEATPRVIHMLQMIAATREFQFA
;
A
#
# COMPACT_ATOMS: atom_id res chain seq x y z
N GLY A 1 3.16 12.61 36.07
CA GLY A 1 1.93 11.81 35.97
C GLY A 1 2.00 11.02 34.69
N TRP A 2 1.47 9.80 34.66
CA TRP A 2 1.37 9.04 33.43
C TRP A 2 0.21 9.62 32.61
N HIS A 3 0.50 10.07 31.38
CA HIS A 3 -0.51 10.51 30.42
C HIS A 3 -0.75 9.38 29.43
N THR A 4 -1.99 8.87 29.35
CA THR A 4 -2.39 7.81 28.43
C THR A 4 -3.44 8.35 27.46
N GLY A 5 -3.09 8.47 26.18
CA GLY A 5 -3.98 8.89 25.09
C GLY A 5 -3.30 8.74 23.73
N LYS A 6 -4.08 8.70 22.62
CA LYS A 6 -3.58 8.63 21.23
C LYS A 6 -2.61 9.78 20.86
N GLU A 7 -2.51 10.79 21.72
CA GLU A 7 -1.62 11.95 21.63
C GLU A 7 -0.17 11.66 22.04
N TRP A 8 0.15 10.46 22.57
CA TRP A 8 1.49 10.13 23.06
C TRP A 8 2.46 9.62 21.99
N ILE A 9 2.03 9.49 20.73
CA ILE A 9 2.99 9.35 19.64
C ILE A 9 3.54 10.74 19.36
N ASP A 10 4.69 11.04 19.94
CA ASP A 10 5.42 12.26 19.62
C ASP A 10 5.75 12.24 18.10
N GLY A 11 5.70 13.39 17.43
CA GLY A 11 5.82 13.45 15.97
C GLY A 11 7.09 12.79 15.42
N GLY A 12 8.17 12.76 16.23
CA GLY A 12 9.40 12.04 15.93
C GLY A 12 9.23 10.52 15.85
N THR A 13 8.53 9.91 16.82
CA THR A 13 8.28 8.46 16.83
C THR A 13 7.31 8.04 15.73
N LEU A 14 6.36 8.89 15.33
CA LEU A 14 5.50 8.61 14.18
C LEU A 14 6.30 8.56 12.87
N ASN A 15 7.19 9.52 12.66
CA ASN A 15 8.05 9.54 11.48
C ASN A 15 8.96 8.31 11.39
N GLU A 16 9.52 7.86 12.51
CA GLU A 16 10.31 6.63 12.55
C GLU A 16 9.49 5.39 12.18
N ARG A 17 8.24 5.29 12.68
CA ARG A 17 7.32 4.19 12.33
C ARG A 17 6.94 4.21 10.86
N ILE A 18 6.67 5.39 10.29
CA ILE A 18 6.37 5.55 8.86
C ILE A 18 7.57 5.11 8.04
N ASN A 19 8.77 5.63 8.33
CA ASN A 19 9.99 5.29 7.61
C ASN A 19 10.30 3.79 7.68
N PHE A 20 10.13 3.19 8.86
CA PHE A 20 10.29 1.75 9.02
C PHE A 20 9.30 0.98 8.14
N ALA A 21 8.00 1.29 8.21
CA ALA A 21 6.98 0.60 7.42
C ALA A 21 7.21 0.75 5.90
N VAL A 22 7.51 1.97 5.44
CA VAL A 22 7.81 2.26 4.03
C VAL A 22 9.04 1.50 3.55
N ASN A 23 10.12 1.46 4.34
CA ASN A 23 11.32 0.69 4.02
C ASN A 23 11.05 -0.81 4.01
N GLU A 24 10.27 -1.31 4.99
CA GLU A 24 9.96 -2.72 5.09
C GLU A 24 9.15 -3.20 3.87
N ILE A 25 8.20 -2.40 3.40
CA ILE A 25 7.36 -2.67 2.22
C ILE A 25 8.15 -2.49 0.91
N GLY A 26 9.15 -1.61 0.90
CA GLY A 26 10.00 -1.36 -0.26
C GLY A 26 10.81 -2.56 -0.73
N ASP A 27 10.95 -3.60 0.11
CA ASP A 27 11.69 -4.82 -0.22
C ASP A 27 10.77 -5.86 -0.88
N ALA A 28 10.78 -5.86 -2.22
CA ALA A 28 10.10 -6.86 -3.03
C ALA A 28 10.53 -8.29 -2.70
N GLY A 29 11.73 -8.53 -2.16
CA GLY A 29 12.21 -9.87 -1.85
C GLY A 29 11.50 -10.53 -0.65
N LYS A 30 10.71 -9.76 0.11
CA LYS A 30 10.02 -10.29 1.29
C LYS A 30 8.84 -11.17 0.91
N PRO A 31 8.67 -12.34 1.56
CA PRO A 31 7.58 -13.25 1.25
C PRO A 31 6.19 -12.61 1.33
N GLY A 32 5.95 -11.71 2.30
CA GLY A 32 4.68 -11.02 2.43
C GLY A 32 4.40 -10.04 1.28
N ILE A 33 5.42 -9.33 0.80
CA ILE A 33 5.29 -8.40 -0.32
C ILE A 33 5.07 -9.17 -1.63
N GLN A 34 5.81 -10.25 -1.84
CA GLN A 34 5.58 -11.18 -2.95
C GLN A 34 4.15 -11.74 -2.92
N ASP A 35 3.65 -12.14 -1.76
CA ASP A 35 2.29 -12.67 -1.61
C ASP A 35 1.22 -11.61 -1.96
N ILE A 36 1.40 -10.35 -1.57
CA ILE A 36 0.50 -9.25 -1.96
C ILE A 36 0.51 -9.05 -3.49
N ILE A 37 1.70 -8.96 -4.11
CA ILE A 37 1.84 -8.85 -5.57
C ILE A 37 1.19 -10.06 -6.26
N ASN A 38 1.32 -11.25 -5.67
CA ASN A 38 0.72 -12.47 -6.18
C ASN A 38 -0.79 -12.44 -6.15
N ARG A 39 -1.38 -12.03 -5.03
CA ARG A 39 -2.82 -11.95 -4.86
C ARG A 39 -3.45 -10.85 -5.71
N LEU A 40 -2.76 -9.73 -5.91
CA LEU A 40 -3.25 -8.65 -6.76
C LEU A 40 -3.46 -9.12 -8.21
N GLY A 41 -2.53 -9.93 -8.74
CA GLY A 41 -2.60 -10.52 -10.07
C GLY A 41 -3.28 -11.89 -10.16
N ALA A 42 -3.78 -12.46 -9.06
CA ALA A 42 -4.22 -13.87 -9.00
C ALA A 42 -5.43 -14.18 -9.88
N HIS A 43 -6.26 -13.18 -10.19
CA HIS A 43 -7.41 -13.36 -11.08
C HIS A 43 -7.04 -13.36 -12.57
N GLY A 44 -5.75 -13.13 -12.89
CA GLY A 44 -5.22 -13.09 -14.25
C GLY A 44 -5.62 -11.83 -15.02
N GLY A 45 -4.79 -11.46 -15.99
CA GLY A 45 -5.05 -10.33 -16.88
C GLY A 45 -4.73 -8.97 -16.27
N SER A 46 -5.54 -7.98 -16.64
CA SER A 46 -5.29 -6.58 -16.30
C SER A 46 -6.11 -6.14 -15.08
N VAL A 47 -5.48 -5.39 -14.18
CA VAL A 47 -6.10 -4.80 -12.98
C VAL A 47 -6.35 -3.32 -13.27
N SER A 48 -7.60 -2.87 -13.14
CA SER A 48 -7.95 -1.46 -13.36
C SER A 48 -7.41 -0.57 -12.22
N PRO A 49 -7.30 0.75 -12.41
CA PRO A 49 -6.95 1.67 -11.32
C PRO A 49 -7.84 1.56 -10.07
N GLU A 50 -9.15 1.37 -10.29
CA GLU A 50 -10.12 1.18 -9.21
C GLU A 50 -9.84 -0.11 -8.45
N GLU A 51 -9.72 -1.23 -9.17
CA GLU A 51 -9.39 -2.51 -8.55
C GLU A 51 -8.02 -2.50 -7.87
N PHE A 52 -7.05 -1.75 -8.41
CA PHE A 52 -5.72 -1.64 -7.83
C PHE A 52 -5.78 -0.94 -6.47
N THR A 53 -6.53 0.16 -6.38
CA THR A 53 -6.76 0.89 -5.12
C THR A 53 -7.46 0.00 -4.10
N ASP A 54 -8.60 -0.58 -4.46
CA ASP A 54 -9.44 -1.36 -3.55
C ASP A 54 -8.73 -2.63 -3.06
N LYS A 55 -8.13 -3.40 -3.98
CA LYS A 55 -7.43 -4.63 -3.60
C LYS A 55 -6.18 -4.33 -2.79
N ALA A 56 -5.47 -3.23 -3.04
CA ALA A 56 -4.32 -2.86 -2.22
C ALA A 56 -4.74 -2.59 -0.77
N LEU A 57 -5.83 -1.86 -0.55
CA LEU A 57 -6.39 -1.58 0.79
C LEU A 57 -6.91 -2.85 1.50
N ASP A 58 -7.50 -3.78 0.74
CA ASP A 58 -7.93 -5.08 1.28
C ASP A 58 -6.74 -5.97 1.68
N LEU A 59 -5.68 -6.00 0.85
CA LEU A 59 -4.54 -6.90 1.03
C LEU A 59 -3.57 -6.47 2.14
N VAL A 60 -3.49 -5.18 2.46
CA VAL A 60 -2.70 -4.70 3.61
C VAL A 60 -3.33 -5.04 4.97
N GLY A 61 -4.56 -5.56 4.95
CA GLY A 61 -5.40 -5.74 6.13
C GLY A 61 -6.57 -4.75 6.04
N PRO A 62 -7.79 -5.21 5.72
CA PRO A 62 -8.92 -4.39 5.26
C PRO A 62 -8.98 -3.02 5.93
N LEU A 63 -8.39 -2.02 5.26
CA LEU A 63 -8.10 -0.73 5.86
C LEU A 63 -9.13 0.30 5.41
N PRO A 64 -10.10 0.67 6.26
CA PRO A 64 -10.97 1.80 5.97
C PRO A 64 -10.15 3.09 5.99
N VAL A 65 -10.20 3.82 4.89
CA VAL A 65 -9.55 5.13 4.73
C VAL A 65 -10.61 6.21 4.51
N ASP A 66 -10.25 7.47 4.79
CA ASP A 66 -11.14 8.57 4.46
C ASP A 66 -11.16 8.87 2.95
N ASP A 67 -12.15 9.66 2.51
CA ASP A 67 -12.34 9.99 1.09
C ASP A 67 -11.11 10.68 0.48
N LYS A 68 -10.35 11.43 1.28
CA LYS A 68 -9.19 12.19 0.82
C LYS A 68 -8.00 11.25 0.58
N THR A 69 -7.75 10.33 1.51
CA THR A 69 -6.74 9.29 1.37
C THR A 69 -7.09 8.39 0.17
N HIS A 70 -8.34 7.95 0.09
CA HIS A 70 -8.81 7.14 -1.05
C HIS A 70 -8.60 7.87 -2.39
N ALA A 71 -8.99 9.14 -2.48
CA ALA A 71 -8.80 9.93 -3.70
C ALA A 71 -7.32 10.06 -4.10
N ALA A 72 -6.41 10.23 -3.14
CA ALA A 72 -4.97 10.31 -3.44
C ALA A 72 -4.39 8.97 -3.93
N LEU A 73 -4.84 7.84 -3.37
CA LEU A 73 -4.46 6.50 -3.85
C LEU A 73 -5.02 6.26 -5.25
N MET A 74 -6.27 6.65 -5.50
CA MET A 74 -6.90 6.55 -6.82
C MET A 74 -6.18 7.41 -7.86
N GLU A 75 -5.81 8.64 -7.54
CA GLU A 75 -5.04 9.53 -8.44
C GLU A 75 -3.70 8.87 -8.83
N TYR A 76 -3.02 8.24 -7.87
CA TYR A 76 -1.82 7.47 -8.17
C TYR A 76 -2.12 6.28 -9.10
N ALA A 77 -3.15 5.49 -8.81
CA ALA A 77 -3.54 4.34 -9.63
C ALA A 77 -3.91 4.76 -11.07
N GLU A 78 -4.64 5.86 -11.23
CA GLU A 78 -5.00 6.42 -12.54
C GLU A 78 -3.76 6.87 -13.32
N SER A 79 -2.78 7.48 -12.64
CA SER A 79 -1.52 7.89 -13.26
C SER A 79 -0.67 6.71 -13.75
N VAL A 80 -0.78 5.55 -13.09
CA VAL A 80 -0.13 4.30 -13.47
C VAL A 80 -0.88 3.63 -14.62
N GLY A 81 -2.20 3.76 -14.66
CA GLY A 81 -3.07 3.05 -15.60
C GLY A 81 -3.26 1.60 -15.19
N SER A 82 -3.84 0.80 -16.09
CA SER A 82 -4.11 -0.60 -15.81
C SER A 82 -2.81 -1.40 -15.70
N LEU A 83 -2.68 -2.19 -14.64
CA LEU A 83 -1.54 -3.09 -14.45
C LEU A 83 -1.79 -4.40 -15.19
N ASP A 84 -0.75 -4.99 -15.77
CA ASP A 84 -0.83 -6.30 -16.41
C ASP A 84 -0.05 -7.34 -15.58
N PHE A 85 -0.66 -8.50 -15.37
CA PHE A 85 -0.07 -9.65 -14.67
C PHE A 85 -0.12 -10.92 -15.54
N SER A 86 -0.27 -10.78 -16.85
CA SER A 86 -0.42 -11.89 -17.80
C SER A 86 0.88 -12.68 -18.07
N SER A 87 2.04 -12.09 -17.84
CA SER A 87 3.36 -12.74 -17.95
C SER A 87 4.29 -12.36 -16.80
N ASP A 88 5.41 -13.07 -16.67
CA ASP A 88 6.44 -12.77 -15.68
C ASP A 88 7.06 -11.39 -15.93
N GLU A 89 7.28 -11.00 -17.20
CA GLU A 89 7.79 -9.68 -17.56
C GLU A 89 6.79 -8.57 -17.21
N ALA A 90 5.50 -8.76 -17.53
CA ALA A 90 4.45 -7.80 -17.17
C ALA A 90 4.34 -7.64 -15.64
N ARG A 91 4.50 -8.75 -14.91
CA ARG A 91 4.55 -8.74 -13.44
C ARG A 91 5.77 -7.99 -12.89
N GLU A 92 6.96 -8.23 -13.45
CA GLU A 92 8.18 -7.50 -13.06
C GLU A 92 8.01 -6.01 -13.30
N GLU A 93 7.36 -5.62 -14.40
CA GLU A 93 6.96 -4.25 -14.64
C GLU A 93 5.96 -3.76 -13.59
N ALA A 94 4.87 -4.47 -13.30
CA ALA A 94 3.86 -4.04 -12.35
C ALA A 94 4.38 -3.90 -10.90
N THR A 95 5.35 -4.72 -10.51
CA THR A 95 5.91 -4.83 -9.15
C THR A 95 6.28 -3.48 -8.49
N PRO A 96 7.12 -2.62 -9.10
CA PRO A 96 7.45 -1.32 -8.50
C PRO A 96 6.23 -0.41 -8.28
N ARG A 97 5.18 -0.51 -9.11
CA ARG A 97 3.95 0.27 -8.93
C ARG A 97 3.14 -0.23 -7.74
N VAL A 98 3.04 -1.54 -7.59
CA VAL A 98 2.41 -2.18 -6.41
C VAL A 98 3.14 -1.78 -5.14
N ILE A 99 4.47 -1.85 -5.12
CA ILE A 99 5.28 -1.47 -3.96
C ILE A 99 5.02 0.00 -3.59
N HIS A 100 4.99 0.90 -4.56
CA HIS A 100 4.75 2.31 -4.30
C HIS A 100 3.35 2.56 -3.71
N MET A 101 2.30 1.91 -4.24
CA MET A 101 0.95 1.98 -3.66
C MET A 101 0.95 1.53 -2.19
N LEU A 102 1.59 0.41 -1.87
CA LEU A 102 1.67 -0.08 -0.50
C LEU A 102 2.45 0.87 0.43
N GLN A 103 3.50 1.52 -0.09
CA GLN A 103 4.25 2.54 0.65
C GLN A 103 3.40 3.79 0.91
N MET A 104 2.60 4.23 -0.07
CA MET A 104 1.63 5.32 0.12
C MET A 104 0.63 4.96 1.22
N ILE A 105 0.04 3.76 1.16
CA ILE A 105 -0.90 3.26 2.19
C ILE A 105 -0.22 3.24 3.57
N ALA A 106 1.00 2.73 3.67
CA ALA A 106 1.73 2.66 4.94
C ALA A 106 2.06 4.04 5.52
N ALA A 107 2.19 5.07 4.69
CA ALA A 107 2.40 6.45 5.13
C ALA A 107 1.10 7.17 5.56
N THR A 108 -0.07 6.56 5.36
CA THR A 108 -1.36 7.15 5.77
C THR A 108 -1.51 7.18 7.29
N ARG A 109 -2.34 8.12 7.77
CA ARG A 109 -2.68 8.18 9.19
C ARG A 109 -3.47 6.93 9.59
N GLU A 110 -4.39 6.49 8.74
CA GLU A 110 -5.26 5.35 8.98
C GLU A 110 -4.45 4.09 9.23
N PHE A 111 -3.43 3.80 8.40
CA PHE A 111 -2.53 2.67 8.62
C PHE A 111 -1.72 2.79 9.92
N GLN A 112 -1.18 3.97 10.21
CA GLN A 112 -0.32 4.17 11.40
C GLN A 112 -1.09 4.11 12.74
N PHE A 113 -2.40 4.33 12.70
CA PHE A 113 -3.28 4.38 13.87
C PHE A 113 -4.32 3.24 13.92
N ALA A 114 -4.25 2.28 12.99
CA ALA A 114 -5.03 1.05 12.99
C ALA A 114 -4.67 0.12 14.15
#